data_AF-A0A1I7ZH71-F1
#
_entry.id   AF-A0A1I7ZH71-F1
#
_cell.length_a   1.000
_cell.length_b   1.000
_cell.length_c   1.000
_cell.angle_alpha   90.00
_cell.angle_beta   90.00
_cell.angle_gamma   90.00
#
_symmetry.space_group_name_H-M   'P 1'
#
loop_
_entity.id
_entity.type
_entity.pdbx_description
1 polymer ?
#
loop_
_entity_poly.entity_id
_entity_poly.type
_entity_poly.pdbx_seq_one_letter_code
_entity_poly.pdbx_strand_id
1 'polypeptide(L)'
;MYDRIAQLVGGRGKDVSFTFEQMKKAFHTNGVAQTAQLLVLPSFLFPLDGLSEEEARVVRSRQERFILRVQLAMEEGLQWMKDIPKEKIE
;
A
#
# COMPACT_ATOMS: atom_id res chain seq x y z
N MET A 1 -10.31 10.06 -10.97
CA MET A 1 -10.64 9.54 -9.61
C MET A 1 -11.07 10.65 -8.67
N TYR A 2 -10.34 11.77 -8.61
CA TYR A 2 -10.71 12.95 -7.83
C TYR A 2 -12.12 13.46 -8.09
N ASP A 3 -12.47 13.71 -9.35
CA ASP A 3 -13.79 14.26 -9.71
C ASP A 3 -14.93 13.38 -9.22
N ARG A 4 -14.71 12.05 -9.23
CA ARG A 4 -15.69 11.09 -8.72
C ARG A 4 -15.83 11.17 -7.20
N ILE A 5 -14.73 11.32 -6.47
CA ILE A 5 -14.74 11.46 -5.02
C ILE A 5 -15.36 12.80 -4.63
N ALA A 6 -14.97 13.89 -5.29
CA ALA A 6 -15.55 15.22 -5.10
C ALA A 6 -17.07 15.20 -5.37
N GLN A 7 -17.51 14.57 -6.46
CA GLN A 7 -18.93 14.40 -6.78
C GLN A 7 -19.67 13.60 -5.70
N LEU A 8 -19.09 12.52 -5.18
CA LEU A 8 -19.71 11.71 -4.13
C LEU A 8 -19.79 12.44 -2.78
N VAL A 9 -18.79 13.25 -2.45
CA VAL A 9 -18.78 14.08 -1.24
C VAL A 9 -19.82 15.19 -1.35
N GLY A 10 -19.83 15.90 -2.49
CA GLY A 10 -20.84 16.92 -2.80
C GLY A 10 -22.27 16.37 -2.82
N GLY A 11 -22.46 15.18 -3.40
CA GLY A 11 -23.75 14.47 -3.44
C GLY A 11 -24.27 14.04 -2.06
N ARG A 12 -23.43 14.07 -1.02
CA ARG A 12 -23.82 13.84 0.38
C ARG A 12 -24.06 15.13 1.15
N GLY A 13 -24.15 16.28 0.47
CA GLY A 13 -24.34 17.59 1.07
C GLY A 13 -23.12 18.11 1.82
N LYS A 14 -21.94 17.54 1.59
CA LYS A 14 -20.68 18.02 2.18
C LYS A 14 -19.92 18.85 1.17
N ASP A 15 -19.35 19.96 1.63
CA ASP A 15 -18.47 20.78 0.79
C ASP A 15 -17.13 20.06 0.54
N VAL A 16 -16.59 20.22 -0.66
CA VAL A 16 -15.31 19.62 -1.06
C VAL A 16 -14.20 20.64 -0.79
N SER A 17 -13.71 20.65 0.45
CA SER A 17 -12.72 21.63 0.92
C SER A 17 -11.26 21.22 0.68
N PHE A 18 -11.02 20.15 -0.09
CA PHE A 18 -9.68 19.61 -0.34
C PHE A 18 -9.34 19.63 -1.81
N THR A 19 -8.06 19.83 -2.13
CA THR A 19 -7.56 19.85 -3.52
C THR A 19 -7.17 18.46 -4.01
N PHE A 20 -7.00 18.32 -5.33
CA PHE A 20 -6.45 17.12 -5.93
C PHE A 20 -5.10 16.72 -5.31
N GLU A 21 -4.20 17.69 -5.13
CA GLU A 21 -2.87 17.44 -4.57
C GLU A 21 -2.93 16.97 -3.12
N GLN A 22 -3.84 17.52 -2.31
CA GLN A 22 -4.06 17.04 -0.95
C GLN A 22 -4.58 15.60 -0.94
N MET A 23 -5.51 15.26 -1.85
CA MET A 23 -6.00 13.89 -2.00
C MET A 23 -4.90 12.93 -2.46
N LYS A 24 -4.07 13.32 -3.43
CA LYS A 24 -2.93 12.54 -3.91
C LYS A 24 -1.90 12.30 -2.81
N LYS A 25 -1.58 13.34 -2.03
CA LYS A 25 -0.67 13.24 -0.88
C LYS A 25 -1.21 12.31 0.20
N ALA A 26 -2.50 12.38 0.50
CA ALA A 26 -3.15 11.47 1.44
C ALA A 26 -3.13 10.02 0.94
N PHE A 27 -3.35 9.81 -0.36
CA PHE A 27 -3.26 8.48 -0.99
C PHE A 27 -1.86 7.88 -0.84
N HIS A 28 -0.81 8.64 -1.16
CA HIS A 28 0.58 8.20 -0.98
C HIS A 28 0.91 7.91 0.49
N THR A 29 0.48 8.79 1.41
CA THR A 29 0.71 8.60 2.86
C THR A 29 0.07 7.31 3.37
N ASN A 30 -1.17 7.01 2.96
CA ASN A 30 -1.83 5.74 3.27
C ASN A 30 -1.10 4.55 2.63
N GLY A 31 -0.62 4.73 1.40
CA GLY A 31 0.17 3.73 0.68
C GLY A 31 1.41 3.28 1.46
N VAL A 32 2.13 4.19 2.13
CA VAL A 32 3.30 3.83 2.98
C VAL A 32 2.91 2.83 4.07
N ALA A 33 1.84 3.10 4.81
CA ALA A 33 1.38 2.22 5.89
C ALA A 33 0.95 0.85 5.36
N GLN A 34 0.23 0.81 4.22
CA GLN A 34 -0.18 -0.44 3.59
C GLN A 34 1.02 -1.25 3.11
N THR A 35 2.00 -0.61 2.48
CA THR A 35 3.22 -1.28 2.03
C THR A 35 4.03 -1.85 3.18
N ALA A 36 4.10 -1.15 4.33
CA ALA A 36 4.75 -1.69 5.52
C ALA A 36 4.05 -2.96 6.04
N GLN A 37 2.71 -2.98 6.03
CA GLN A 37 1.95 -4.19 6.39
C GLN A 37 2.22 -5.36 5.44
N LEU A 38 2.46 -5.10 4.16
CA LEU A 38 2.77 -6.16 3.18
C LEU A 38 4.08 -6.89 3.46
N LEU A 39 5.00 -6.36 4.29
CA LEU A 39 6.25 -7.04 4.67
C LEU A 39 6.01 -8.24 5.59
N VAL A 40 4.93 -8.23 6.39
CA VAL A 40 4.65 -9.29 7.37
C VAL A 40 3.66 -10.34 6.88
N LEU A 41 2.90 -10.04 5.82
CA LEU A 41 1.89 -10.93 5.25
C LEU A 41 2.42 -12.16 4.47
N PRO A 42 3.62 -12.20 3.86
CA PRO A 42 4.02 -13.32 3.01
C PRO A 42 4.01 -14.66 3.75
N SER A 43 4.39 -14.68 5.03
CA SER A 43 4.38 -15.90 5.84
C SER A 43 2.97 -16.46 6.08
N PHE A 44 1.94 -15.61 6.05
CA PHE A 44 0.53 -16.00 6.20
C PHE A 44 -0.12 -16.35 4.86
N LEU A 45 0.24 -15.63 3.79
CA LEU A 45 -0.34 -15.82 2.46
C LEU A 45 0.24 -17.02 1.70
N PHE A 46 1.44 -17.47 2.07
CA PHE A 46 2.16 -18.56 1.43
C PHE A 46 2.61 -19.61 2.46
N PRO A 47 1.67 -20.28 3.15
CA PRO A 47 2.02 -21.31 4.11
C PRO A 47 2.70 -22.49 3.39
N LEU A 48 3.75 -23.03 4.01
CA LEU A 48 4.49 -24.19 3.48
C LEU A 48 4.11 -25.50 4.18
N ASP A 49 3.36 -25.42 5.28
CA ASP A 49 3.00 -26.56 6.11
C ASP A 49 2.09 -27.53 5.35
N GLY A 50 2.42 -28.82 5.39
CA GLY A 50 1.64 -29.88 4.76
C GLY A 50 1.82 -30.01 3.23
N LEU A 51 2.69 -29.20 2.61
CA LEU A 51 3.00 -29.30 1.19
C LEU A 51 4.04 -30.39 0.90
N SER A 52 3.92 -31.04 -0.26
CA SER A 52 5.00 -31.83 -0.83
C SER A 52 6.19 -30.94 -1.24
N GLU A 53 7.36 -31.54 -1.48
CA GLU A 53 8.57 -30.79 -1.85
C GLU A 53 8.39 -30.01 -3.18
N GLU A 54 7.67 -30.60 -4.14
CA GLU A 54 7.38 -29.96 -5.43
C GLU A 54 6.43 -28.76 -5.29
N GLU A 55 5.36 -28.92 -4.51
CA GLU A 55 4.41 -27.84 -4.21
C GLU A 55 5.07 -26.72 -3.41
N ALA A 56 5.88 -27.07 -2.41
CA ALA A 56 6.64 -26.11 -1.61
C ALA A 56 7.59 -25.28 -2.48
N ARG A 57 8.22 -25.88 -3.51
CA ARG A 57 9.07 -25.14 -4.47
C ARG A 57 8.26 -24.10 -5.25
N VAL A 58 7.06 -24.45 -5.71
CA VAL A 58 6.17 -23.51 -6.42
C VAL A 58 5.72 -22.37 -5.50
N VAL A 59 5.35 -22.69 -4.25
CA VAL A 59 4.90 -21.70 -3.26
C VAL A 59 6.03 -20.75 -2.87
N ARG A 60 7.25 -21.24 -2.64
CA ARG A 60 8.44 -20.40 -2.40
C ARG A 60 8.70 -19.44 -3.55
N SER A 61 8.65 -19.90 -4.79
CA SER A 61 8.81 -19.03 -5.97
C SER A 61 7.72 -17.95 -6.07
N ARG A 62 6.49 -18.22 -5.59
CA ARG A 62 5.44 -17.20 -5.50
C ARG A 62 5.72 -16.21 -4.38
N GLN A 63 6.16 -16.70 -3.23
CA GLN A 63 6.53 -15.88 -2.08
C GLN A 63 7.69 -14.93 -2.41
N GLU A 64 8.75 -15.41 -3.08
CA GLU A 64 9.89 -14.59 -3.52
C GLU A 64 9.44 -13.48 -4.48
N ARG A 65 8.61 -13.81 -5.47
CA ARG A 65 8.04 -12.81 -6.40
C ARG A 65 7.16 -11.79 -5.68
N PHE A 66 6.43 -12.20 -4.65
CA PHE A 66 5.66 -11.29 -3.83
C PHE A 66 6.57 -10.33 -3.05
N ILE A 67 7.60 -10.86 -2.38
CA ILE A 67 8.56 -10.07 -1.61
C ILE A 67 9.24 -9.01 -2.49
N LEU A 68 9.65 -9.35 -3.72
CA LEU A 68 10.23 -8.39 -4.66
C LEU A 68 9.29 -7.21 -4.96
N ARG A 69 7.99 -7.48 -5.12
CA ARG A 69 7.00 -6.41 -5.34
C ARG A 69 6.82 -5.54 -4.10
N VAL A 70 6.84 -6.14 -2.92
CA VAL A 70 6.77 -5.40 -1.65
C VAL A 70 8.01 -4.51 -1.48
N GLN A 71 9.19 -5.00 -1.83
CA GLN A 71 10.42 -4.21 -1.79
C GLN A 71 10.35 -2.98 -2.70
N LEU A 72 9.93 -3.15 -3.95
CA LEU A 72 9.75 -2.03 -4.88
C LEU A 72 8.69 -1.03 -4.39
N ALA A 73 7.56 -1.53 -3.89
CA ALA A 73 6.54 -0.67 -3.30
C ALA A 73 7.07 0.08 -2.06
N MET A 74 7.97 -0.53 -1.28
CA MET A 74 8.57 0.09 -0.11
C MET A 74 9.54 1.19 -0.53
N GLU A 75 10.36 0.96 -1.55
CA GLU A 75 11.23 2.00 -2.11
C GLU A 75 10.42 3.22 -2.58
N GLU A 76 9.30 2.98 -3.25
CA GLU A 76 8.37 4.05 -3.65
C GLU A 76 7.75 4.75 -2.43
N GLY A 77 7.31 3.98 -1.43
CA GLY A 77 6.78 4.51 -0.17
C GLY A 77 7.79 5.38 0.59
N LEU A 78 9.07 4.98 0.61
CA LEU A 78 10.15 5.78 1.22
C LEU A 78 10.34 7.12 0.49
N GLN A 79 10.11 7.18 -0.83
CA GLN A 79 10.12 8.46 -1.54
C GLN A 79 8.95 9.33 -1.10
N TRP A 80 7.75 8.76 -0.97
CA TRP A 80 6.58 9.51 -0.48
C TRP A 80 6.76 10.05 0.94
N MET A 81 7.45 9.33 1.82
CA MET A 81 7.74 9.83 3.17
C MET A 81 8.56 11.11 3.18
N LYS A 82 9.41 11.36 2.17
CA LYS A 82 10.19 12.60 2.08
C LYS A 82 9.31 13.83 1.90
N ASP A 83 8.12 13.64 1.34
CA ASP A 83 7.15 14.72 1.10
C ASP A 83 6.19 14.92 2.28
N ILE A 84 6.22 14.05 3.29
CA ILE A 84 5.39 14.17 4.49
C ILE A 84 6.06 15.20 5.43
N PRO A 85 5.34 16.25 5.86
CA PRO A 85 5.87 17.21 6.81
C PRO A 85 6.27 16.51 8.12
N LYS A 86 7.45 16.84 8.65
CA LYS A 86 7.98 16.16 9.86
C LYS A 86 7.05 16.28 11.06
N GLU A 87 6.32 17.40 11.18
CA GLU A 87 5.33 17.62 12.26
C GLU A 87 4.14 16.64 12.24
N LYS A 88 4.01 15.80 11.21
CA LYS A 88 2.99 14.74 11.08
C LYS A 88 3.53 13.35 11.42
N ILE A 89 4.83 13.23 11.68
CA ILE A 89 5.55 11.96 11.92
C ILE A 89 5.98 11.84 13.39
N GLU A 90 6.20 12.97 14.07
CA GLU A 90 6.43 13.09 15.53
C GLU A 90 5.11 13.23 16.30
#